data_AF-A0AAJ2ADH5-F1
#
_entry.id   AF-A0AAJ2ADH5-F1
#
_cell.length_a   1.000
_cell.length_b   1.000
_cell.length_c   1.000
_cell.angle_alpha   90.00
_cell.angle_beta   90.00
_cell.angle_gamma   90.00
#
_symmetry.space_group_name_H-M   'P 1'
#
loop_
_entity.id
_entity.type
_entity.pdbx_description
1 polymer ?
#
loop_
_entity_poly.entity_id
_entity_poly.type
_entity_poly.pdbx_seq_one_letter_code
_entity_poly.pdbx_strand_id
1 'polypeptide(L)'
;MASHHDDFMAQARGVMADAYRCHARNQELSTRTRLRAAFESIYLLLLVIAGKDDSRLVPQDIDVNLIGDMLRVLRATPRDVDALIGLAQWLMQDETPETPPLSVAAALALVDRLRLFAAYHLRSS
;
A
#
# COMPACT_ATOMS: atom_id res chain seq x y z
N MET A 1 -6.85 -12.92 24.65
CA MET A 1 -6.48 -11.54 24.29
C MET A 1 -6.17 -11.58 22.80
N ALA A 2 -7.04 -11.02 21.96
CA ALA A 2 -6.69 -10.83 20.54
C ALA A 2 -5.49 -9.87 20.54
N SER A 3 -4.41 -10.24 19.85
CA SER A 3 -3.21 -9.42 19.87
C SER A 3 -3.50 -8.09 19.14
N HIS A 4 -2.88 -6.99 19.54
CA HIS A 4 -2.96 -5.69 18.82
C HIS A 4 -2.70 -5.85 17.30
N HIS A 5 -1.93 -6.87 16.96
CA HIS A 5 -1.62 -7.29 15.60
C HIS A 5 -2.86 -7.83 14.84
N ASP A 6 -3.74 -8.57 15.51
CA ASP A 6 -4.97 -9.10 14.92
C ASP A 6 -5.96 -7.98 14.55
N ASP A 7 -6.06 -6.95 15.39
CA ASP A 7 -6.91 -5.78 15.16
C ASP A 7 -6.40 -4.94 13.99
N PHE A 8 -5.07 -4.75 13.89
CA PHE A 8 -4.48 -4.03 12.77
C PHE A 8 -4.60 -4.82 11.45
N MET A 9 -4.41 -6.14 11.50
CA MET A 9 -4.62 -7.02 10.34
C MET A 9 -6.10 -7.08 9.94
N ALA A 10 -7.03 -6.89 10.88
CA ALA A 10 -8.45 -6.73 10.57
C ALA A 10 -8.74 -5.37 9.93
N GLN A 11 -8.10 -4.30 10.39
CA GLN A 11 -8.22 -2.96 9.80
C GLN A 11 -7.64 -2.88 8.38
N ALA A 12 -6.45 -3.45 8.15
CA ALA A 12 -5.86 -3.54 6.81
C ALA A 12 -6.74 -4.37 5.86
N ARG A 13 -7.34 -5.47 6.35
CA ARG A 13 -8.35 -6.24 5.61
C ARG A 13 -9.60 -5.42 5.31
N GLY A 14 -10.04 -4.57 6.24
CA GLY A 14 -11.18 -3.65 6.06
C GLY A 14 -10.92 -2.61 4.97
N VAL A 15 -9.78 -1.90 5.04
CA VAL A 15 -9.37 -0.92 4.02
C VAL A 15 -9.20 -1.57 2.65
N MET A 16 -8.64 -2.79 2.59
CA MET A 16 -8.57 -3.55 1.34
C MET A 16 -9.94 -3.99 0.84
N ALA A 17 -10.81 -4.49 1.71
CA ALA A 17 -12.17 -4.85 1.34
C ALA A 17 -12.92 -3.61 0.83
N ASP A 18 -12.64 -2.42 1.35
CA ASP A 18 -13.16 -1.16 0.85
C ASP A 18 -12.53 -0.75 -0.48
N ALA A 19 -11.23 -0.95 -0.70
CA ALA A 19 -10.57 -0.73 -1.99
C ALA A 19 -11.10 -1.69 -3.09
N TYR A 20 -11.34 -2.96 -2.75
CA TYR A 20 -11.94 -3.97 -3.62
C TYR A 20 -13.45 -3.76 -3.82
N ARG A 21 -14.21 -3.34 -2.79
CA ARG A 21 -15.62 -2.92 -2.94
C ARG A 21 -15.74 -1.64 -3.76
N CYS A 22 -14.78 -0.74 -3.64
CA CYS A 22 -14.56 0.35 -4.58
C CYS A 22 -14.39 -0.22 -5.98
N HIS A 23 -13.48 -1.16 -6.23
CA HIS A 23 -13.34 -1.80 -7.55
C HIS A 23 -14.68 -2.32 -8.13
N ALA A 24 -15.52 -2.94 -7.31
CA ALA A 24 -16.86 -3.41 -7.70
C ALA A 24 -17.90 -2.27 -7.93
N ARG A 25 -17.69 -1.07 -7.37
CA ARG A 25 -18.49 0.15 -7.62
C ARG A 25 -17.86 1.11 -8.64
N ASN A 26 -16.63 0.86 -9.14
CA ASN A 26 -15.78 1.86 -9.79
C ASN A 26 -15.66 1.74 -11.31
N GLN A 27 -16.77 1.95 -12.02
CA GLN A 27 -16.67 2.53 -13.37
C GLN A 27 -16.63 4.07 -13.32
N GLU A 28 -16.95 4.69 -12.17
CA GLU A 28 -17.07 6.15 -12.02
C GLU A 28 -15.83 6.84 -11.39
N LEU A 29 -14.91 6.12 -10.74
CA LEU A 29 -13.73 6.72 -10.12
C LEU A 29 -12.55 6.88 -11.08
N SER A 30 -11.86 8.02 -10.99
CA SER A 30 -10.65 8.30 -11.75
C SER A 30 -9.56 7.25 -11.50
N THR A 31 -8.68 7.05 -12.48
CA THR A 31 -7.50 6.16 -12.33
C THR A 31 -6.63 6.57 -11.14
N ARG A 32 -6.48 7.88 -10.90
CA ARG A 32 -5.71 8.43 -9.76
C ARG A 32 -6.31 8.00 -8.42
N THR A 33 -7.61 8.11 -8.24
CA THR A 33 -8.30 7.72 -7.00
C THR A 33 -8.11 6.23 -6.70
N ARG A 34 -8.23 5.38 -7.73
CA ARG A 34 -8.05 3.93 -7.58
C ARG A 34 -6.61 3.56 -7.22
N LEU A 35 -5.65 4.20 -7.88
CA LEU A 35 -4.23 4.01 -7.59
C LEU A 35 -3.86 4.54 -6.20
N ARG A 36 -4.44 5.66 -5.76
CA ARG A 36 -4.26 6.20 -4.41
C ARG A 36 -4.73 5.23 -3.33
N ALA A 37 -5.92 4.65 -3.49
CA ALA A 37 -6.43 3.66 -2.54
C ALA A 37 -5.54 2.40 -2.46
N ALA A 38 -5.05 1.90 -3.60
CA ALA A 38 -4.12 0.77 -3.63
C ALA A 38 -2.80 1.12 -2.92
N PHE A 39 -2.27 2.31 -3.18
CA PHE A 39 -1.05 2.80 -2.56
C PHE A 39 -1.19 2.96 -1.04
N GLU A 40 -2.25 3.64 -0.58
CA GLU A 40 -2.52 3.86 0.85
C GLU A 40 -2.62 2.52 1.59
N SER A 41 -3.28 1.53 0.99
CA SER A 41 -3.36 0.19 1.58
C SER A 41 -1.99 -0.49 1.74
N ILE A 42 -1.07 -0.32 0.80
CA ILE A 42 0.30 -0.85 0.93
C ILE A 42 1.06 -0.07 1.99
N TYR A 43 0.98 1.25 1.97
CA TYR A 43 1.73 2.10 2.87
C TYR A 43 1.36 1.85 4.34
N LEU A 44 0.08 1.67 4.64
CA LEU A 44 -0.37 1.26 5.96
C LEU A 44 0.21 -0.07 6.39
N LEU A 45 0.27 -1.07 5.50
CA LEU A 45 0.90 -2.35 5.80
C LEU A 45 2.40 -2.20 6.10
N LEU A 46 3.11 -1.34 5.36
CA LEU A 46 4.53 -1.07 5.61
C LEU A 46 4.75 -0.38 6.97
N LEU A 47 3.86 0.54 7.37
CA LEU A 47 3.90 1.18 8.69
C LEU A 47 3.76 0.17 9.84
N VAL A 48 2.90 -0.84 9.68
CA VAL A 48 2.75 -1.93 10.67
C VAL A 48 4.03 -2.71 10.83
N ILE A 49 4.63 -3.12 9.71
CA ILE A 49 5.89 -3.88 9.72
C ILE A 49 6.99 -3.06 10.38
N ALA A 50 7.00 -1.75 10.14
CA ALA A 50 7.95 -0.82 10.75
C ALA A 50 7.73 -0.57 12.26
N GLY A 51 6.65 -1.10 12.86
CA GLY A 51 6.27 -0.79 14.23
C GLY A 51 5.84 0.67 14.43
N LYS A 52 5.40 1.36 13.37
CA LYS A 52 4.94 2.76 13.39
C LYS A 52 3.41 2.84 13.44
N ASP A 53 2.78 2.04 14.30
CA ASP A 53 1.32 1.89 14.40
C ASP A 53 0.58 3.14 14.93
N ASP A 54 1.29 4.05 15.59
CA ASP A 54 0.78 5.31 16.18
C ASP A 54 0.55 6.44 15.15
N SER A 55 0.84 6.22 13.88
CA SER A 55 0.71 7.25 12.85
C SER A 55 -0.75 7.41 12.41
N ARG A 56 -1.36 8.56 12.73
CA ARG A 56 -2.74 8.94 12.36
C ARG A 56 -2.95 8.92 10.83
N LEU A 57 -3.25 7.73 10.31
CA LEU A 57 -4.08 7.25 9.20
C LEU A 57 -4.27 8.03 7.88
N VAL A 58 -3.61 9.16 7.63
CA VAL A 58 -3.51 9.71 6.28
C VAL A 58 -2.13 10.33 6.11
N PRO A 59 -1.18 9.68 5.41
CA PRO A 59 0.08 10.33 5.09
C PRO A 59 -0.22 11.50 4.14
N GLN A 60 -0.23 12.73 4.67
CA GLN A 60 -0.07 13.92 3.84
C GLN A 60 1.35 13.94 3.24
N ASP A 61 2.31 13.37 3.98
CA ASP A 61 3.70 13.20 3.56
C ASP A 61 4.04 11.71 3.46
N ILE A 62 4.35 11.25 2.25
CA ILE A 62 4.80 9.89 1.99
C ILE A 62 6.30 9.81 2.26
N ASP A 63 6.71 8.95 3.18
CA ASP A 63 8.12 8.66 3.45
C ASP A 63 8.65 7.61 2.46
N VAL A 64 9.30 8.07 1.40
CA VAL A 64 9.89 7.21 0.35
C VAL A 64 11.02 6.32 0.90
N ASN A 65 11.73 6.78 1.93
CA ASN A 65 12.78 5.98 2.56
C ASN A 65 12.18 4.81 3.34
N LEU A 66 11.07 5.04 4.04
CA LEU A 66 10.31 3.98 4.70
C LEU A 66 9.84 2.91 3.71
N ILE A 67 9.39 3.30 2.52
CA ILE A 67 9.01 2.36 1.45
C ILE A 67 10.21 1.48 1.08
N GLY A 68 11.36 2.10 0.78
CA GLY A 68 12.57 1.37 0.43
C GLY A 68 13.02 0.39 1.51
N ASP A 69 13.02 0.84 2.77
CA ASP A 69 13.49 0.02 3.89
C ASP A 69 12.55 -1.13 4.20
N MET A 70 11.24 -0.91 4.21
CA MET A 70 10.27 -1.97 4.50
C MET A 70 10.18 -2.99 3.38
N LEU A 71 10.34 -2.56 2.12
CA LEU A 71 10.37 -3.50 1.01
C LEU A 71 11.64 -4.35 0.99
N ARG A 72 12.77 -3.86 1.52
CA ARG A 72 13.96 -4.70 1.80
C ARG A 72 13.67 -5.75 2.88
N VAL A 73 13.00 -5.36 3.97
CA VAL A 73 12.57 -6.29 5.03
C VAL A 73 11.68 -7.39 4.46
N LEU A 74 10.75 -7.02 3.59
CA LEU A 74 9.85 -7.95 2.89
C LEU A 74 10.50 -8.75 1.76
N ARG A 75 11.80 -8.53 1.47
CA ARG A 75 12.53 -9.13 0.34
C ARG A 75 11.82 -8.93 -1.00
N ALA A 76 11.15 -7.79 -1.16
CA ALA A 76 10.51 -7.42 -2.42
C ALA A 76 11.56 -7.28 -3.52
N THR A 77 11.16 -7.52 -4.77
CA THR A 77 12.07 -7.35 -5.90
C THR A 77 12.41 -5.86 -6.08
N PRO A 78 13.61 -5.50 -6.57
CA PRO A 78 13.94 -4.10 -6.87
C PRO A 78 12.90 -3.43 -7.78
N ARG A 79 12.32 -4.20 -8.71
CA ARG A 79 11.24 -3.75 -9.58
C ARG A 79 9.97 -3.37 -8.83
N ASP A 80 9.59 -4.12 -7.79
CA ASP A 80 8.43 -3.81 -6.95
C ASP A 80 8.66 -2.56 -6.11
N VAL A 81 9.91 -2.34 -5.67
CA VAL A 81 10.36 -1.12 -4.97
C VAL A 81 10.23 0.10 -5.87
N ASP A 82 10.82 0.05 -7.06
CA ASP A 82 10.79 1.15 -8.02
C ASP A 82 9.36 1.48 -8.44
N ALA A 83 8.51 0.46 -8.63
CA ALA A 83 7.10 0.62 -8.93
C ALA A 83 6.35 1.40 -7.84
N LEU A 84 6.58 1.07 -6.57
CA LEU A 84 5.94 1.75 -5.43
C LEU A 84 6.44 3.18 -5.24
N ILE A 85 7.75 3.39 -5.36
CA ILE A 85 8.34 4.73 -5.28
C ILE A 85 7.82 5.61 -6.42
N GLY A 86 7.81 5.10 -7.65
CA GLY A 86 7.27 5.80 -8.81
C GLY A 86 5.79 6.14 -8.63
N LEU A 87 5.00 5.20 -8.09
CA LEU A 87 3.59 5.44 -7.79
C LEU A 87 3.40 6.53 -6.71
N ALA A 88 4.18 6.48 -5.62
CA ALA A 88 4.16 7.50 -4.58
C ALA A 88 4.45 8.88 -5.16
N GLN A 89 5.54 9.02 -5.92
CA GLN A 89 5.93 10.27 -6.56
C GLN A 89 4.83 10.80 -7.50
N TRP A 90 4.24 9.93 -8.32
CA TRP A 90 3.14 10.30 -9.21
C TRP A 90 1.88 10.77 -8.45
N LEU A 91 1.58 10.17 -7.29
CA LEU A 91 0.46 10.56 -6.44
C LEU A 91 0.69 11.86 -5.67
N MET A 92 1.94 12.27 -5.44
CA MET A 92 2.31 13.52 -4.76
C MET A 92 2.38 14.74 -5.68
N GLN A 93 2.41 14.54 -7.00
CA GLN A 93 2.47 15.65 -7.94
C GLN A 93 1.16 16.42 -7.96
N ASP A 94 1.22 17.74 -7.79
CA ASP A 94 0.06 18.65 -7.83
C ASP A 94 -0.61 18.62 -9.22
N GLU A 95 0.20 18.66 -10.27
CA GLU A 95 -0.23 18.42 -11.65
C GLU A 95 -0.07 16.93 -11.97
N THR A 96 -1.20 16.23 -12.10
CA THR A 96 -1.17 14.79 -12.36
C THR A 96 -0.74 14.51 -13.81
N PRO A 97 0.37 13.79 -14.04
CA PRO A 97 0.73 13.35 -15.38
C PRO A 97 -0.35 12.44 -15.96
N GLU A 98 -0.63 12.56 -17.25
CA GLU A 98 -1.67 11.78 -17.93
C GLU A 98 -1.45 10.27 -17.82
N THR A 99 -0.18 9.84 -17.79
CA THR A 99 0.19 8.42 -17.75
C THR A 99 0.68 8.03 -16.36
N PRO A 100 -0.03 7.15 -15.63
CA PRO A 100 0.46 6.62 -14.37
C PRO A 100 1.63 5.66 -14.60
N PRO A 101 2.57 5.53 -13.64
CA PRO A 101 3.70 4.60 -13.74
C PRO A 101 3.27 3.13 -13.72
N LEU A 102 2.03 2.86 -13.26
CA LEU A 102 1.46 1.52 -13.13
C LEU A 102 -0.02 1.55 -13.54
N SER A 103 -0.49 0.47 -14.17
CA SER A 103 -1.92 0.24 -14.31
C SER A 103 -2.56 -0.10 -12.97
N VAL A 104 -3.87 0.14 -12.82
CA VAL A 104 -4.61 -0.24 -11.59
C VAL A 104 -4.46 -1.74 -11.31
N ALA A 105 -4.51 -2.58 -12.34
CA ALA A 105 -4.34 -4.03 -12.21
C ALA A 105 -2.92 -4.39 -11.70
N ALA A 106 -1.88 -3.72 -12.21
CA ALA A 106 -0.52 -3.93 -11.74
C ALA A 106 -0.33 -3.48 -10.29
N ALA A 107 -0.95 -2.36 -9.90
CA ALA A 107 -0.93 -1.88 -8.52
C ALA A 107 -1.62 -2.88 -7.58
N LEU A 108 -2.81 -3.38 -7.91
CA LEU A 108 -3.50 -4.40 -7.10
C LEU A 108 -2.70 -5.71 -7.00
N ALA A 109 -2.10 -6.17 -8.09
CA ALA A 109 -1.24 -7.35 -8.05
C ALA A 109 0.00 -7.15 -7.16
N LEU A 110 0.53 -5.93 -7.09
CA LEU A 110 1.63 -5.58 -6.19
C LEU A 110 1.18 -5.57 -4.72
N VAL A 111 -0.02 -5.03 -4.44
CA VAL A 111 -0.65 -5.11 -3.12
C VAL A 111 -0.71 -6.56 -2.63
N ASP A 112 -1.25 -7.46 -3.46
CA ASP A 112 -1.44 -8.87 -3.09
C ASP A 112 -0.10 -9.57 -2.82
N ARG A 113 0.92 -9.34 -3.66
CA ARG A 113 2.27 -9.91 -3.45
C ARG A 113 2.88 -9.45 -2.14
N LEU A 114 2.87 -8.14 -1.87
CA LEU A 114 3.46 -7.59 -0.64
C LEU A 114 2.69 -8.02 0.60
N ARG A 115 1.38 -8.20 0.50
CA ARG A 115 0.57 -8.77 1.58
C ARG A 115 0.99 -10.19 1.93
N LEU A 116 1.28 -11.03 0.94
CA LEU A 116 1.78 -12.39 1.18
C LEU A 116 3.15 -12.36 1.88
N PHE A 117 4.06 -11.50 1.43
CA PHE A 117 5.36 -11.33 2.09
C PHE A 117 5.24 -10.78 3.50
N ALA A 118 4.38 -9.80 3.73
CA ALA A 118 4.13 -9.24 5.06
C ALA A 118 3.55 -10.29 6.01
N ALA A 119 2.54 -11.06 5.57
CA ALA A 119 1.97 -12.12 6.37
C ALA A 119 2.99 -13.22 6.70
N TYR A 120 3.89 -13.53 5.78
CA TYR A 120 4.99 -14.46 6.04
C TYR A 120 5.96 -13.89 7.08
N HIS A 121 6.40 -12.63 6.88
CA HIS A 121 7.33 -11.96 7.78
C HIS A 121 6.80 -11.90 9.22
N LEU A 122 5.56 -11.47 9.40
CA LEU A 122 4.89 -11.32 10.69
C LEU A 122 4.62 -12.66 11.40
N ARG A 123 4.53 -13.77 10.68
CA ARG A 123 4.44 -15.12 11.28
C ARG A 123 5.79 -15.70 11.69
N SER A 124 6.87 -15.20 11.09
CA SER A 124 8.23 -15.69 11.27
C SER A 124 9.06 -14.89 12.29
N SER A 125 8.49 -13.78 12.79
CA SER A 125 9.09 -12.88 13.78
C SER A 125 8.38 -13.05 15.12
#